data_AF-A0A166BI78-F1
#
_entry.id   AF-A0A166BI78-F1
#
_cell.length_a   1.000
_cell.length_b   1.000
_cell.length_c   1.000
_cell.angle_alpha   90.00
_cell.angle_beta   90.00
_cell.angle_gamma   90.00
#
_symmetry.space_group_name_H-M   'P 1'
#
loop_
_entity.id
_entity.type
_entity.pdbx_description
1 polymer ?
#
loop_
_entity_poly.entity_id
_entity_poly.type
_entity_poly.pdbx_seq_one_letter_code
_entity_poly.pdbx_strand_id
1 'polypeptide(L)' 'MKNIPPEIWTDISSLACTDSGLTGRSLSLTSKYLRKVSEPFKLQSIALFGRNQVTSFERLLIKTPPRLRRVHFLFIS' A
#
# COMPACT_ATOMS: atom_id res chain seq x y z
N MET A 1 -15.12 -3.45 13.81
CA MET A 1 -14.12 -2.40 13.49
C MET A 1 -14.51 -0.98 13.89
N LYS A 2 -15.80 -0.64 14.13
CA LYS A 2 -16.24 0.75 14.39
C LYS A 2 -15.74 1.40 15.70
N ASN A 3 -15.09 0.63 16.58
CA ASN A 3 -14.70 1.09 17.92
C ASN A 3 -13.19 1.21 18.09
N ILE A 4 -12.40 0.94 17.04
CA ILE A 4 -10.95 1.09 17.09
C ILE A 4 -10.59 2.43 16.44
N PRO A 5 -9.86 3.30 17.14
CA PRO A 5 -9.44 4.59 16.60
C PRO A 5 -8.62 4.44 15.30
N PRO A 6 -8.71 5.39 14.36
CA PRO A 6 -7.96 5.36 13.11
C PRO A 6 -6.44 5.39 13.30
N GLU A 7 -5.94 5.95 14.40
CA GLU A 7 -4.52 6.03 14.76
C GLU A 7 -3.95 4.62 14.96
N ILE A 8 -4.66 3.75 15.68
CA ILE A 8 -4.24 2.36 15.90
C ILE A 8 -4.18 1.60 14.57
N TRP A 9 -5.16 1.82 13.68
CA TRP A 9 -5.11 1.21 12.35
C TRP A 9 -4.02 1.77 11.45
N THR A 10 -3.67 3.04 11.65
CA THR A 10 -2.55 3.70 10.97
C THR A 10 -1.24 3.04 11.39
N ASP A 11 -1.02 2.86 12.68
CA ASP A 11 0.17 2.18 13.23
C ASP A 11 0.27 0.72 12.76
N ILE A 12 -0.84 -0.02 12.86
CA ILE A 12 -0.92 -1.40 12.36
C ILE A 12 -0.59 -1.44 10.86
N SER A 13 -1.16 -0.53 10.06
CA SER A 13 -0.91 -0.50 8.61
C SER A 13 0.54 -0.16 8.30
N SER A 14 1.14 0.78 9.04
CA SER A 14 2.55 1.16 8.90
C SER A 14 3.48 -0.02 9.14
N LEU A 15 3.18 -0.87 10.13
CA LEU A 15 3.99 -2.05 10.46
C LEU A 15 3.71 -3.24 9.55
N ALA A 16 2.44 -3.46 9.17
CA ALA A 16 2.03 -4.64 8.42
C ALA A 16 2.32 -4.52 6.91
N CYS A 17 2.31 -3.31 6.34
CA CYS A 17 2.50 -3.09 4.91
C CYS A 17 3.98 -3.06 4.50
N THR A 18 4.87 -3.76 5.20
CA THR A 18 6.32 -3.83 4.90
C THR A 18 6.69 -5.10 4.13
N ASP A 19 5.71 -5.73 3.46
CA ASP A 19 5.84 -6.96 2.70
C ASP A 19 6.01 -6.67 1.18
N SER A 20 5.61 -7.59 0.29
CA SER A 20 5.65 -7.38 -1.16
C SER A 20 4.60 -6.40 -1.70
N GLY A 21 3.80 -5.75 -0.84
CA GLY A 21 2.66 -4.92 -1.19
C GLY A 21 1.32 -5.66 -1.15
N LEU A 22 1.35 -6.95 -0.82
CA LEU A 22 0.16 -7.79 -0.71
C LEU A 22 -0.72 -7.37 0.46
N THR A 23 -0.12 -7.07 1.62
CA THR A 23 -0.89 -6.68 2.81
C THR A 23 -1.64 -5.37 2.60
N GLY A 24 -0.99 -4.34 2.05
CA GLY A 24 -1.65 -3.06 1.75
C GLY A 24 -2.82 -3.20 0.77
N ARG A 25 -2.68 -4.09 -0.22
CA ARG A 25 -3.77 -4.45 -1.14
C ARG A 25 -4.91 -5.18 -0.42
N SER A 26 -4.59 -6.19 0.39
CA SER A 26 -5.58 -6.97 1.13
C SER A 26 -6.41 -6.09 2.07
N LEU A 27 -5.76 -5.23 2.86
CA LEU A 27 -6.45 -4.27 3.75
C LEU A 27 -7.42 -3.38 2.98
N SER A 28 -7.01 -2.89 1.81
CA SER A 28 -7.84 -2.05 0.94
C SER A 28 -9.10 -2.75 0.41
N LEU A 29 -9.10 -4.08 0.33
CA LEU A 29 -10.22 -4.88 -0.19
C LEU A 29 -11.21 -5.31 0.90
N THR A 30 -10.81 -5.31 2.17
CA THR A 30 -11.67 -5.77 3.28
C THR A 30 -12.83 -4.81 3.60
N SER A 31 -12.59 -3.50 3.62
CA SER A 31 -13.63 -2.52 3.94
C SER A 31 -13.28 -1.11 3.44
N LYS A 32 -14.31 -0.28 3.25
CA LYS A 32 -14.13 1.15 2.90
C LYS A 32 -13.32 1.92 3.94
N TYR A 33 -13.46 1.54 5.23
CA TYR A 33 -12.72 2.17 6.32
C TYR A 33 -11.24 1.80 6.26
N LEU A 34 -10.93 0.50 6.21
CA LEU A 34 -9.55 0.01 6.12
C LEU A 34 -8.83 0.54 4.88
N ARG A 35 -9.53 0.58 3.74
CA ARG A 35 -9.01 1.22 2.53
C ARG A 35 -8.57 2.67 2.72
N LYS A 36 -9.30 3.44 3.53
CA LYS A 36 -8.98 4.85 3.78
C LYS A 36 -7.80 4.99 4.73
N VAL A 37 -7.78 4.25 5.83
CA VAL A 37 -6.71 4.37 6.85
C VAL A 37 -5.40 3.74 6.38
N SER A 38 -5.44 2.68 5.56
CA SER A 38 -4.24 2.04 5.01
C SER A 38 -3.70 2.72 3.75
N GLU A 39 -4.40 3.73 3.21
CA GLU A 39 -4.06 4.38 1.94
C GLU A 39 -2.61 4.89 1.89
N PRO A 40 -2.06 5.55 2.93
CA PRO A 40 -0.68 6.04 2.92
C PRO A 40 0.38 4.92 2.86
N PHE A 41 0.06 3.74 3.38
CA PHE A 41 0.99 2.62 3.54
C PHE A 41 0.88 1.59 2.41
N LYS A 42 -0.17 1.67 1.59
CA LYS A 42 -0.47 0.70 0.53
C LYS A 42 0.70 0.48 -0.45
N LEU A 43 1.46 1.53 -0.75
CA LEU A 43 2.58 1.49 -1.70
C LEU A 43 3.95 1.63 -1.03
N GLN A 44 4.03 1.55 0.30
CA GLN A 44 5.29 1.76 1.01
C GLN A 44 6.31 0.65 0.75
N SER A 45 5.84 -0.57 0.46
CA SER A 45 6.68 -1.73 0.18
C SER A 45 6.13 -2.47 -1.02
N ILE A 46 6.97 -2.69 -2.03
CA ILE A 46 6.57 -3.24 -3.33
C ILE A 46 7.65 -4.19 -3.84
N ALA A 47 7.23 -5.39 -4.25
CA ALA A 47 8.05 -6.31 -5.03
C ALA A 47 7.51 -6.45 -6.45
N LEU A 48 8.37 -6.26 -7.44
CA LEU A 48 8.04 -6.35 -8.86
C LEU A 48 8.86 -7.46 -9.51
N PHE A 49 8.18 -8.33 -10.23
CA PHE A 49 8.75 -9.48 -10.94
C PHE A 49 8.52 -9.31 -12.44
N GLY A 50 9.60 -9.06 -13.17
CA GLY A 50 9.61 -8.92 -14.62
C GLY A 50 9.02 -7.60 -15.14
N ARG A 51 9.26 -7.39 -16.44
CA ARG A 51 8.96 -6.13 -17.16
C ARG A 51 7.48 -5.72 -17.12
N ASN A 52 6.57 -6.69 -17.14
CA ASN A 52 5.13 -6.42 -17.17
C ASN A 52 4.66 -5.75 -15.86
N GLN A 53 5.20 -6.19 -14.72
CA GLN A 53 4.87 -5.59 -13.42
C GLN A 53 5.47 -4.20 -13.29
N VAL A 54 6.71 -4.00 -13.72
CA VAL A 54 7.36 -2.67 -13.74
C VAL A 54 6.55 -1.67 -14.55
N THR A 55 6.14 -2.03 -15.76
CA THR A 55 5.36 -1.14 -16.65
C THR A 55 3.97 -0.85 -16.05
N SER A 56 3.33 -1.85 -15.46
CA SER A 56 2.01 -1.65 -14.82
C SER A 56 2.11 -0.77 -13.58
N PHE A 57 3.19 -0.91 -12.81
CA PHE A 57 3.45 -0.12 -11.62
C PHE A 57 3.76 1.34 -11.96
N GLU A 58 4.53 1.60 -13.01
CA GLU A 58 4.77 2.96 -13.52
C GLU A 58 3.46 3.69 -13.86
N ARG A 59 2.56 3.03 -14.61
CA ARG A 59 1.22 3.56 -14.91
C ARG A 59 0.38 3.83 -13.66
N LEU A 60 0.53 3.00 -12.61
CA LEU A 60 -0.14 3.21 -11.33
C LEU A 60 0.42 4.45 -10.61
N LEU A 61 1.75 4.63 -10.58
CA LEU A 61 2.41 5.75 -9.92
C LEU A 61 2.09 7.10 -10.56
N ILE A 62 1.93 7.14 -11.89
CA ILE A 62 1.52 8.35 -12.62
C ILE A 62 0.12 8.81 -12.20
N LYS A 63 -0.80 7.86 -11.96
CA LYS A 63 -2.18 8.14 -11.56
C LYS A 63 -2.34 8.38 -10.05
N THR A 64 -1.31 8.09 -9.26
CA THR A 64 -1.37 8.17 -7.80
C THR A 64 -0.87 9.55 -7.33
N PRO A 65 -1.62 10.24 -6.44
CA PRO A 65 -1.17 11.52 -5.90
C PRO A 65 0.22 11.44 -5.25
N PRO A 66 1.06 12.50 -5.33
CA PRO A 66 2.44 12.49 -4.81
C PRO A 66 2.56 12.03 -3.35
N ARG A 67 1.59 12.39 -2.50
CA ARG A 67 1.55 12.00 -1.07
C ARG A 67 1.29 10.51 -0.82
N LEU A 68 0.76 9.77 -1.80
CA LEU A 68 0.35 8.37 -1.68
C LEU A 68 1.23 7.38 -2.46
N ARG A 69 2.23 7.89 -3.20
CA ARG A 69 3.09 7.08 -4.06
C ARG A 69 4.51 6.89 -3.49
N ARG A 70 4.71 7.16 -2.20
CA ARG A 70 6.01 7.01 -1.54
C ARG A 70 6.32 5.54 -1.33
N VAL A 71 7.36 5.05 -2.00
CA VAL A 71 7.87 3.68 -1.87
C VAL A 71 9.13 3.75 -1.01
N HIS A 72 9.15 3.03 0.10
CA HIS A 72 10.28 2.93 1.02
C HIS A 72 11.13 1.69 0.73
N PHE A 73 10.49 0.58 0.40
CA PHE A 73 11.14 -0.68 0.09
C PHE A 73 10.71 -1.13 -1.31
N LEU A 74 11.68 -1.23 -2.22
CA LEU A 74 11.44 -1.62 -3.61
C LEU A 74 12.34 -2.80 -3.95
N PHE A 75 11.72 -3.93 -4.30
CA PHE A 75 12.39 -5.09 -4.85
C PHE A 75 12.02 -5.24 -6.33
N ILE A 76 13.03 -5.47 -7.19
CA ILE A 76 12.85 -5.73 -8.62
C ILE A 76 13.72 -6.92 -9.01
N SER A 77 13.13 -7.90 -9.68
CA SER A 77 13.83 -9.06 -10.28
C SER A 77 13.28 -9.40 -11.66
#